data_AF-A0A2V7I3N5-F1
#
_entry.id   AF-A0A2V7I3N5-F1
#
_cell.length_a   1.000
_cell.length_b   1.000
_cell.length_c   1.000
_cell.angle_alpha   90.00
_cell.angle_beta   90.00
_cell.angle_gamma   90.00
#
_symmetry.space_group_name_H-M   'P 1'
#
loop_
_entity.id
_entity.type
_entity.pdbx_description
1 polymer ?
#
loop_
_entity_poly.entity_id
_entity_poly.type
_entity_poly.pdbx_seq_one_letter_code
_entity_poly.pdbx_strand_id
1 'polypeptide(L)'
;MTQLHEFAALCGRLETSPRRLDKLRLVAEFLRVLDAGEVATGVAYLTGRAFPTSEPRVLGVRGLPEAGPPAVEPSLTLAEVAAAFAAVAEA
;
A
#
# COMPACT_ATOMS: atom_id res chain seq x y z
N MET A 1 8.57 8.52 -6.22
CA MET A 1 7.23 7.89 -6.28
C MET A 1 7.42 6.39 -6.26
N THR A 2 6.76 5.72 -5.33
CA THR A 2 6.97 4.30 -5.05
C THR A 2 6.03 3.44 -5.89
N GLN A 3 6.55 2.41 -6.54
CA GLN A 3 5.73 1.49 -7.34
C GLN A 3 4.98 0.49 -6.46
N LEU A 4 3.72 0.19 -6.78
CA LEU A 4 2.90 -0.76 -6.03
C LEU A 4 3.52 -2.17 -6.03
N HIS A 5 4.15 -2.59 -7.12
CA HIS A 5 4.77 -3.92 -7.18
C HIS A 5 5.96 -4.08 -6.22
N GLU A 6 6.72 -3.01 -5.97
CA GLU A 6 7.81 -3.00 -4.99
C GLU A 6 7.25 -3.13 -3.57
N PHE A 7 6.16 -2.41 -3.28
CA PHE A 7 5.42 -2.54 -2.04
C PHE A 7 4.85 -3.96 -1.84
N ALA A 8 4.24 -4.54 -2.87
CA ALA A 8 3.73 -5.91 -2.82
C ALA A 8 4.85 -6.94 -2.58
N ALA A 9 6.01 -6.76 -3.21
CA ALA A 9 7.19 -7.60 -2.97
C ALA A 9 7.69 -7.49 -1.52
N LEU A 10 7.67 -6.28 -0.93
CA LEU A 10 7.95 -6.10 0.50
C LEU A 10 6.96 -6.87 1.37
N CYS A 11 5.66 -6.77 1.11
CA CYS A 11 4.62 -7.51 1.85
C CYS A 11 4.87 -9.03 1.80
N GLY A 12 5.20 -9.59 0.64
CA GLY A 12 5.54 -11.02 0.52
C GLY A 12 6.78 -11.42 1.34
N ARG A 13 7.81 -10.57 1.40
CA ARG A 13 8.99 -10.79 2.25
C ARG A 13 8.64 -10.71 3.75
N LEU A 14 7.75 -9.80 4.13
CA LEU A 14 7.27 -9.66 5.51
C LEU A 14 6.42 -10.84 5.95
N GLU A 15 5.58 -11.37 5.06
CA GLU A 15 4.74 -12.53 5.31
C GLU A 15 5.57 -13.81 5.54
N THR A 16 6.55 -14.05 4.66
CA THR A 16 7.41 -15.24 4.70
C THR A 16 8.48 -15.22 5.80
N SER A 17 8.79 -14.05 6.38
CA SER A 17 9.76 -13.95 7.46
C SER A 17 9.19 -14.37 8.82
N PRO A 18 9.81 -15.30 9.57
CA PRO A 18 9.36 -15.66 10.90
C PRO A 18 9.93 -14.75 12.00
N ARG A 19 10.95 -13.94 11.71
CA ARG A 19 11.69 -13.18 12.73
C ARG A 19 11.23 -11.74 12.80
N ARG A 20 10.79 -11.32 13.98
CA ARG A 20 10.33 -9.95 14.25
C ARG A 20 11.38 -8.88 13.89
N LEU A 21 12.66 -9.13 14.21
CA LEU A 21 13.74 -8.18 13.90
C LEU A 21 14.01 -8.06 12.40
N ASP A 22 13.89 -9.16 11.65
CA ASP A 22 14.02 -9.13 10.19
C ASP A 22 12.91 -8.27 9.58
N LYS A 23 11.65 -8.44 10.04
CA LYS A 23 10.53 -7.59 9.62
C LYS A 23 10.76 -6.11 9.95
N LEU A 24 11.26 -5.81 11.15
CA LEU A 24 11.58 -4.45 11.56
C LEU A 24 12.62 -3.82 10.63
N ARG A 25 13.69 -4.56 10.29
CA ARG A 25 14.72 -4.08 9.35
C ARG A 25 14.14 -3.80 7.98
N LEU A 26 13.33 -4.71 7.44
CA LEU A 26 12.69 -4.56 6.12
C LEU A 26 11.79 -3.32 6.07
N VAL A 27 10.94 -3.13 7.08
CA VAL A 27 10.08 -1.95 7.17
C VAL A 27 10.91 -0.68 7.32
N ALA A 28 11.94 -0.68 8.16
CA ALA A 28 12.80 0.48 8.37
C ALA A 28 13.59 0.87 7.10
N GLU A 29 14.01 -0.11 6.30
CA GLU A 29 14.66 0.12 5.00
C GLU A 29 13.68 0.74 4.00
N PHE A 30 12.46 0.20 3.91
CA PHE A 30 11.42 0.75 3.05
C PHE A 30 11.05 2.19 3.41
N LEU A 31 10.80 2.47 4.70
CA LEU A 31 10.44 3.82 5.15
C LEU A 31 11.57 4.84 4.97
N ARG A 32 12.83 4.40 4.95
CA ARG A 32 13.99 5.28 4.75
C ARG A 32 14.10 5.85 3.34
N VAL A 33 13.62 5.10 2.34
CA VAL A 33 13.71 5.50 0.92
C VAL A 33 12.43 6.11 0.40
N LEU A 34 11.36 6.10 1.22
CA LEU A 34 10.07 6.61 0.82
C LEU A 34 10.08 8.14 0.76
N ASP A 35 9.41 8.70 -0.24
CA ASP A 35 9.18 10.14 -0.32
C ASP A 35 8.34 10.60 0.89
N ALA A 36 8.66 11.78 1.44
CA ALA A 36 7.99 12.27 2.66
C ALA A 36 6.46 12.37 2.50
N GLY A 37 5.97 12.70 1.30
CA GLY A 37 4.55 12.75 0.98
C GLY A 37 3.86 11.38 0.91
N GLU A 38 4.62 10.30 0.75
CA GLU A 38 4.10 8.93 0.65
C GLU A 38 4.09 8.20 2.00
N VAL A 39 4.76 8.72 3.04
CA VAL A 39 4.92 8.04 4.34
C VAL A 39 3.59 7.68 5.00
N ALA A 40 2.64 8.63 5.03
CA ALA A 40 1.33 8.37 5.64
C ALA A 40 0.60 7.22 4.91
N THR A 41 0.62 7.24 3.58
CA THR A 41 0.01 6.21 2.72
C THR A 41 0.70 4.86 2.88
N GLY A 42 2.05 4.84 2.81
CA GLY A 42 2.82 3.61 2.96
C GLY A 42 2.60 2.92 4.30
N VAL A 43 2.53 3.69 5.40
CA VAL A 43 2.21 3.17 6.74
C VAL A 43 0.76 2.67 6.83
N ALA A 44 -0.20 3.39 6.25
CA ALA A 44 -1.58 2.94 6.18
C ALA A 44 -1.67 1.56 5.51
N TYR A 45 -1.04 1.40 4.35
CA TYR A 45 -1.08 0.15 3.59
C TYR A 45 -0.35 -1.00 4.31
N LEU A 46 0.82 -0.76 4.92
CA LEU A 46 1.52 -1.77 5.73
C LEU A 46 0.68 -2.30 6.89
N THR A 47 -0.23 -1.47 7.40
CA THR A 47 -1.13 -1.83 8.50
C THR A 47 -2.52 -2.27 8.04
N GLY A 48 -2.69 -2.51 6.73
CA GLY A 48 -3.94 -3.01 6.16
C GLY A 48 -5.07 -1.98 6.11
N ARG A 49 -4.75 -0.69 6.06
CA ARG A 49 -5.72 0.42 5.99
C ARG A 49 -5.65 1.12 4.65
N ALA A 50 -6.79 1.51 4.09
CA ALA A 50 -6.86 2.28 2.84
C ALA A 50 -6.48 3.76 3.02
N PHE A 51 -6.71 4.31 4.23
CA PHE A 51 -6.45 5.71 4.55
C PHE A 51 -5.60 5.83 5.83
N PRO A 52 -4.75 6.87 5.94
CA PRO A 52 -4.02 7.16 7.18
C PRO A 52 -4.96 7.41 8.36
N THR A 53 -4.52 7.16 9.59
CA THR A 53 -5.35 7.33 10.80
C THR A 53 -5.82 8.77 11.02
N SER A 54 -5.10 9.76 10.48
CA SER A 54 -5.51 11.17 10.52
C SER A 54 -6.68 11.50 9.59
N GLU A 55 -7.06 10.56 8.72
CA GLU A 55 -8.05 10.76 7.68
C GLU A 55 -9.30 9.91 7.94
N PRO A 56 -10.49 10.52 8.09
CA PRO A 56 -11.70 9.82 8.53
C PRO A 56 -12.43 9.06 7.41
N ARG A 57 -11.97 9.14 6.16
CA ARG A 57 -12.61 8.48 5.01
C ARG A 57 -12.53 6.96 5.12
N VAL A 58 -13.52 6.28 4.55
CA VAL A 58 -13.58 4.82 4.44
C VAL A 58 -14.00 4.45 3.01
N LEU A 59 -13.53 3.31 2.50
CA LEU A 59 -13.83 2.90 1.12
C LEU A 59 -15.31 2.56 0.90
N GLY A 60 -16.03 2.16 1.94
CA GLY A 60 -17.45 1.75 1.81
C GLY A 60 -17.68 0.49 0.98
N VAL A 61 -16.63 -0.25 0.58
CA VAL A 61 -16.77 -1.46 -0.25
C VAL A 61 -17.01 -2.71 0.60
N ARG A 62 -18.06 -3.47 0.26
CA ARG A 62 -18.36 -4.76 0.90
C ARG A 62 -17.63 -5.93 0.23
N GLY A 63 -17.36 -5.84 -1.06
CA GLY A 63 -16.71 -6.88 -1.85
C GLY A 63 -16.13 -6.31 -3.12
N LEU A 64 -15.23 -7.06 -3.75
CA LEU A 64 -14.63 -6.70 -5.02
C LEU A 64 -15.30 -7.49 -6.16
N PRO A 65 -15.46 -6.90 -7.35
CA PRO A 65 -15.85 -7.64 -8.53
C PRO A 65 -14.77 -8.67 -8.91
N GLU A 66 -15.12 -9.57 -9.84
CA GLU A 66 -14.13 -10.47 -10.43
C GLU A 66 -12.99 -9.66 -11.06
N ALA A 67 -11.76 -10.08 -10.79
CA ALA A 67 -10.58 -9.38 -11.27
C ALA A 67 -10.49 -9.46 -12.80
N GLY A 68 -10.16 -8.34 -13.42
CA GLY A 68 -9.84 -8.29 -14.85
C GLY A 68 -8.48 -8.93 -15.16
N PRO A 69 -8.07 -8.93 -16.45
CA PRO A 69 -6.73 -9.35 -16.82
C PRO A 69 -5.67 -8.49 -16.12
N PRO A 70 -4.49 -9.06 -15.80
CA PRO A 70 -3.41 -8.33 -15.17
C PRO A 70 -2.92 -7.17 -16.05
N ALA A 71 -2.35 -6.15 -15.42
CA ALA A 71 -1.71 -5.06 -16.13
C ALA A 71 -0.53 -5.57 -16.97
N VAL A 72 -0.35 -4.99 -18.17
CA VAL A 72 0.74 -5.35 -19.11
C VAL A 72 2.11 -5.04 -18.50
N GLU A 73 2.21 -3.95 -17.74
CA GLU A 73 3.42 -3.54 -17.03
C GLU A 73 3.07 -3.12 -15.60
N PRO A 74 3.94 -3.35 -14.61
CA PRO A 74 3.71 -2.98 -13.22
C PRO A 74 4.02 -1.49 -12.99
N SER A 75 3.30 -0.60 -13.69
CA SER A 75 3.54 0.84 -13.67
C SER A 75 2.80 1.60 -12.56
N LEU A 76 1.83 0.97 -11.89
CA LEU A 76 0.98 1.62 -10.89
C LEU A 76 1.77 2.05 -9.64
N THR A 77 1.61 3.30 -9.24
CA THR A 77 2.26 3.91 -8.05
C THR A 77 1.36 3.86 -6.82
N LEU A 78 1.94 4.02 -5.62
CA LEU A 78 1.17 4.17 -4.39
C LEU A 78 0.27 5.42 -4.40
N ALA A 79 0.73 6.51 -5.02
CA ALA A 79 -0.03 7.75 -5.13
C ALA A 79 -1.28 7.59 -6.02
N GLU A 80 -1.16 6.88 -7.13
CA GLU A 80 -2.30 6.57 -8.00
C GLU A 80 -3.31 5.65 -7.31
N VAL A 81 -2.84 4.65 -6.54
CA VAL A 81 -3.73 3.81 -5.71
C VAL A 81 -4.46 4.67 -4.68
N ALA A 82 -3.76 5.59 -4.01
CA ALA A 82 -4.37 6.48 -3.03
C ALA A 82 -5.43 7.39 -3.66
N ALA A 83 -5.16 7.93 -4.86
CA ALA A 83 -6.12 8.72 -5.60
C ALA A 83 -7.35 7.89 -6.00
N ALA A 84 -7.16 6.64 -6.45
CA ALA A 84 -8.27 5.74 -6.79
C ALA A 84 -9.11 5.38 -5.55
N PHE A 85 -8.49 5.10 -4.41
CA PHE A 85 -9.18 4.86 -3.15
C PHE A 85 -9.98 6.07 -2.68
N ALA A 86 -9.43 7.28 -2.82
CA ALA A 86 -10.16 8.52 -2.53
C ALA A 86 -11.40 8.67 -3.43
N ALA A 87 -11.26 8.42 -4.74
CA ALA A 87 -12.39 8.46 -5.66
C ALA A 87 -13.48 7.44 -5.32
N VAL A 88 -13.12 6.22 -4.89
CA VAL A 88 -14.09 5.20 -4.44
C VAL A 88 -14.81 5.63 -3.16
N ALA A 89 -14.12 6.27 -2.22
CA ALA A 89 -14.72 6.74 -0.97
C ALA A 89 -15.69 7.92 -1.15
N GLU A 90 -15.65 8.59 -2.30
CA GLU A 90 -16.53 9.72 -2.64
C GLU A 90 -17.73 9.31 -3.53
N ALA A 91 -17.77 8.06 -3.99
CA ALA A 91 -18.82 7.49 -4.85
C ALA A 91 -20.02 6.96 -4.04
#